data_AF-A0A956BXD1-F1
#
_entry.id   AF-A0A956BXD1-F1
#
_cell.length_a   1.000
_cell.length_b   1.000
_cell.length_c   1.000
_cell.angle_alpha   90.00
_cell.angle_beta   90.00
_cell.angle_gamma   90.00
#
_symmetry.space_group_name_H-M   'P 1'
#
loop_
_entity.id
_entity.type
_entity.pdbx_description
1 polymer ?
#
loop_
_entity_poly.entity_id
_entity_poly.type
_entity_poly.pdbx_seq_one_letter_code
_entity_poly.pdbx_strand_id
1 'polypeptide(L)'
;GNDAPLITPGRKVRLQFEGWPAVQFAGWPSVAVGTFGAQVALVDVTSTPDGRFRVLVVPDAADAPWPEPRFLRQGVRAKGWVLLDEVRLGYELWRQLNGFPATVTPPDGAKGGAKNGAKEKGK
;
A
#
# COMPACT_ATOMS: atom_id res chain seq x y z
N GLY A 1 9.01 6.35 11.74
CA GLY A 1 7.94 7.35 11.61
C GLY A 1 8.06 8.04 10.27
N ASN A 2 9.29 8.21 9.79
CA ASN A 2 9.65 8.90 8.55
C ASN A 2 8.90 8.39 7.30
N ASP A 3 8.51 7.11 7.27
CA ASP A 3 7.80 6.53 6.12
C ASP A 3 6.27 6.62 6.22
N ALA A 4 5.71 7.02 7.37
CA ALA A 4 4.27 7.15 7.55
C ALA A 4 3.63 8.12 6.54
N PRO A 5 4.25 9.27 6.18
CA PRO A 5 3.71 10.17 5.16
C PRO A 5 3.67 9.58 3.74
N LEU A 6 4.42 8.50 3.47
CA LEU A 6 4.44 7.84 2.17
C LEU A 6 3.23 6.91 1.99
N ILE A 7 2.54 6.54 3.07
CA ILE A 7 1.44 5.58 3.03
C ILE A 7 0.12 6.32 3.22
N THR A 8 -0.81 6.10 2.28
CA THR A 8 -2.15 6.67 2.32
C THR A 8 -3.21 5.57 2.20
N PRO A 9 -4.41 5.78 2.77
CA PRO A 9 -5.55 4.88 2.53
C PRO A 9 -5.81 4.67 1.04
N GLY A 10 -6.20 3.45 0.68
CA GLY A 10 -6.44 3.01 -0.70
C GLY A 10 -5.21 2.48 -1.44
N ARG A 11 -3.98 2.65 -0.92
CA ARG A 11 -2.79 2.07 -1.56
C ARG A 11 -2.84 0.55 -1.59
N LYS A 12 -2.38 -0.03 -2.71
CA LYS A 12 -2.28 -1.48 -2.90
C LYS A 12 -1.20 -2.06 -2.00
N VAL A 13 -1.49 -3.23 -1.44
CA VAL A 13 -0.60 -3.98 -0.57
C VAL A 13 -0.57 -5.42 -1.07
N ARG A 14 0.63 -6.02 -1.10
CA ARG A 14 0.79 -7.47 -1.28
C ARG A 14 1.17 -8.10 0.03
N LEU A 15 0.47 -9.17 0.40
CA LEU A 15 0.67 -9.90 1.65
C LEU A 15 1.12 -11.33 1.37
N GLN A 16 2.07 -11.82 2.16
CA GLN A 16 2.46 -13.22 2.23
C GLN A 16 2.24 -13.72 3.65
N PHE A 17 1.34 -14.68 3.84
CA PHE A 17 1.06 -15.27 5.15
C PHE A 17 2.05 -16.40 5.47
N GLU A 18 2.54 -16.46 6.70
CA GLU A 18 3.36 -17.58 7.16
C GLU A 18 2.54 -18.88 7.19
N GLY A 19 3.16 -20.00 6.79
CA GLY A 19 2.50 -21.32 6.76
C GLY A 19 1.59 -21.56 5.55
N TRP A 20 1.42 -20.58 4.66
CA TRP A 20 0.74 -20.78 3.39
C TRP A 20 1.76 -21.11 2.27
N PRO A 21 1.68 -22.28 1.62
CA PRO A 21 2.68 -22.68 0.65
C PRO A 21 2.63 -21.77 -0.59
N ALA A 22 3.79 -21.23 -0.96
CA ALA A 22 3.97 -20.71 -2.30
C ALA A 22 4.19 -21.89 -3.24
N VAL A 23 3.14 -22.39 -3.89
CA VAL A 23 3.27 -23.51 -4.84
C VAL A 23 3.81 -22.95 -6.16
N GLN A 24 5.12 -23.10 -6.38
CA GLN A 24 5.73 -22.81 -7.68
C GLN A 24 5.50 -23.99 -8.63
N PHE A 25 4.71 -23.77 -9.69
CA PHE A 25 4.69 -24.69 -10.83
C PHE A 25 5.80 -24.28 -11.80
N ALA A 26 6.72 -25.19 -12.10
CA ALA A 26 7.71 -24.99 -13.15
C ALA A 26 7.01 -24.98 -14.51
N GLY A 27 6.90 -23.80 -15.14
CA GLY A 27 6.57 -23.72 -16.57
C GLY A 27 5.63 -22.61 -17.06
N TRP A 28 4.98 -21.82 -16.19
CA TRP A 28 4.09 -20.72 -16.61
C TRP A 28 4.26 -19.45 -15.72
N PRO A 29 4.44 -18.22 -16.27
CA PRO A 29 4.87 -17.06 -15.48
C PRO A 29 3.81 -16.32 -14.63
N SER A 30 2.54 -16.75 -14.53
CA SER A 30 1.48 -15.81 -14.11
C SER A 30 0.72 -16.12 -12.83
N VAL A 31 1.03 -17.17 -12.08
CA VAL A 31 0.37 -17.40 -10.78
C VAL A 31 1.39 -17.29 -9.67
N ALA A 32 1.49 -16.11 -9.07
CA ALA A 32 2.14 -15.94 -7.77
C ALA A 32 1.27 -16.61 -6.69
N VAL A 33 1.21 -17.94 -6.71
CA VAL A 33 0.58 -18.73 -5.65
C VAL A 33 1.37 -18.42 -4.39
N GLY A 34 0.77 -17.73 -3.42
CA GLY A 34 1.39 -17.43 -2.14
C GLY A 34 1.47 -15.95 -1.75
N THR A 35 1.04 -15.02 -2.62
CA THR A 35 0.80 -13.63 -2.21
C THR A 35 -0.64 -13.22 -2.48
N PHE A 36 -1.19 -12.35 -1.63
CA PHE A 36 -2.59 -11.93 -1.64
C PHE A 36 -2.70 -10.41 -1.73
N GLY A 37 -3.70 -9.94 -2.46
CA GLY A 37 -3.99 -8.53 -2.61
C GLY A 37 -4.67 -7.96 -1.38
N ALA A 38 -4.27 -6.75 -1.01
CA ALA A 38 -4.84 -6.00 0.08
C ALA A 38 -4.81 -4.50 -0.24
N GLN A 39 -5.58 -3.72 0.51
CA GLN A 39 -5.57 -2.26 0.44
C GLN A 39 -5.40 -1.65 1.82
N VAL A 40 -4.69 -0.53 1.92
CA VAL A 40 -4.58 0.23 3.17
C VAL A 40 -5.94 0.81 3.53
N ALA A 41 -6.48 0.40 4.68
CA ALA A 41 -7.71 0.96 5.22
C ALA A 41 -7.45 2.21 6.07
N LEU A 42 -6.42 2.16 6.91
CA LEU A 42 -6.02 3.29 7.76
C LEU A 42 -4.52 3.24 8.07
N VAL A 43 -3.99 4.40 8.42
CA VAL A 43 -2.65 4.60 8.95
C VAL A 43 -2.79 5.32 10.29
N ASP A 44 -2.27 4.74 11.37
CA ASP A 44 -2.31 5.38 12.68
C ASP A 44 -1.35 6.58 12.68
N VAL A 45 -1.84 7.72 13.18
CA VAL A 45 -1.06 8.96 13.29
C VAL A 45 -0.02 8.92 14.41
N THR A 46 -0.15 7.97 15.34
CA THR A 46 0.75 7.80 16.48
C THR A 46 1.83 6.79 16.18
N SER A 47 3.09 7.18 16.41
CA SER A 47 4.22 6.25 16.39
C SER A 47 4.46 5.61 17.75
N THR A 48 5.00 4.39 17.74
CA THR A 48 5.57 3.76 18.93
C THR A 48 6.91 4.43 19.32
N PRO A 49 7.42 4.21 20.55
CA PRO A 49 8.67 4.83 21.01
C PRO A 49 9.90 4.50 20.15
N ASP A 50 9.91 3.34 19.51
CA ASP A 50 10.94 2.90 18.54
C ASP A 50 10.68 3.41 17.11
N GLY A 51 9.73 4.33 16.95
CA GLY A 51 9.45 4.99 15.69
C GLY A 51 8.70 4.11 14.68
N ARG A 52 8.12 2.97 15.06
CA ARG A 52 7.21 2.24 14.15
C ARG A 52 5.83 2.89 14.15
N PHE A 53 5.06 2.62 13.11
CA PHE A 53 3.68 3.05 12.98
C PHE A 53 2.83 1.87 12.53
N ARG A 54 1.53 1.95 12.80
CA ARG A 54 0.60 0.87 12.46
C ARG A 54 -0.17 1.22 11.19
N VAL A 55 -0.33 0.22 10.34
CA VAL A 55 -1.17 0.27 9.15
C VAL A 55 -2.19 -0.86 9.26
N LEU A 56 -3.47 -0.56 9.07
CA LEU A 56 -4.49 -1.59 8.89
C LEU A 56 -4.71 -1.80 7.40
N VAL A 57 -4.76 -3.07 7.00
CA VAL A 57 -5.03 -3.47 5.62
C VAL A 57 -6.23 -4.39 5.58
N VAL A 58 -6.99 -4.30 4.49
CA VAL A 58 -8.17 -5.12 4.22
C VAL A 58 -7.99 -5.89 2.92
N PRO A 59 -8.67 -7.03 2.72
CA PRO A 59 -8.62 -7.76 1.46
C PRO A 59 -9.00 -6.86 0.28
N ASP A 60 -8.27 -6.98 -0.81
CA ASP A 60 -8.62 -6.30 -2.05
C ASP A 60 -9.73 -7.07 -2.77
N ALA A 61 -10.91 -6.47 -2.94
CA ALA A 61 -12.05 -7.12 -3.59
C ALA A 61 -11.81 -7.42 -5.08
N ALA A 62 -10.82 -6.77 -5.71
CA ALA A 62 -10.44 -7.00 -7.10
C ALA A 62 -9.40 -8.13 -7.26
N ASP A 63 -8.86 -8.67 -6.16
CA ASP A 63 -7.84 -9.72 -6.16
C ASP A 63 -8.40 -11.04 -5.60
N ALA A 64 -7.59 -12.09 -5.60
CA ALA A 64 -7.97 -13.37 -5.04
C ALA A 64 -8.28 -13.24 -3.54
N PRO A 65 -9.34 -13.93 -3.04
CA PRO A 65 -9.67 -13.91 -1.63
C PRO A 65 -8.51 -14.46 -0.80
N TRP A 66 -8.32 -13.91 0.39
CA TRP A 66 -7.35 -14.44 1.35
C TRP A 66 -7.69 -15.88 1.73
N PRO A 67 -6.70 -16.66 2.23
CA PRO A 67 -6.97 -18.00 2.72
C PRO A 67 -8.07 -18.00 3.80
N GLU A 68 -8.78 -19.10 3.87
CA GLU A 68 -9.90 -19.22 4.79
C GLU A 68 -9.47 -18.98 6.27
N PRO A 69 -10.38 -18.48 7.14
CA PRO A 69 -10.06 -18.15 8.53
C PRO A 69 -9.45 -19.31 9.34
N ARG A 70 -9.70 -20.56 8.95
CA ARG A 70 -9.08 -21.74 9.58
C ARG A 70 -7.54 -21.75 9.43
N PHE A 71 -7.03 -21.14 8.37
CA PHE A 71 -5.60 -20.99 8.06
C PHE A 71 -5.05 -19.64 8.51
N LEU A 72 -5.86 -18.58 8.47
CA LEU A 72 -5.50 -17.24 8.97
C LEU A 72 -6.05 -16.99 10.38
N ARG A 73 -5.53 -17.72 11.37
CA ARG A 73 -5.89 -17.45 12.76
C ARG A 73 -5.28 -16.14 13.25
N GLN A 74 -5.91 -15.53 14.24
CA GLN A 74 -5.33 -14.39 14.93
C GLN A 74 -3.94 -14.75 15.46
N GLY A 75 -2.97 -13.87 15.23
CA GLY A 75 -1.56 -14.10 15.59
C GLY A 75 -0.72 -14.74 14.49
N VAL A 76 -1.32 -15.19 13.37
CA VAL A 76 -0.56 -15.56 12.18
C VAL A 76 0.21 -14.35 11.68
N ARG A 77 1.50 -14.55 11.42
CA ARG A 77 2.37 -13.50 10.90
C ARG A 77 2.22 -13.39 9.38
N ALA A 78 2.41 -12.18 8.88
CA ALA A 78 2.45 -11.90 7.46
C ALA A 78 3.63 -10.97 7.16
N LYS A 79 4.21 -11.13 5.98
CA LYS A 79 5.09 -10.14 5.35
C LYS A 79 4.26 -9.34 4.37
N GLY A 80 4.40 -8.03 4.39
CA GLY A 80 3.61 -7.13 3.56
C GLY A 80 4.48 -6.11 2.85
N TRP A 81 4.13 -5.80 1.61
CA TRP A 81 4.72 -4.73 0.81
C TRP A 81 3.61 -3.78 0.41
N VAL A 82 3.73 -2.51 0.80
CA VAL A 82 2.84 -1.45 0.33
C VAL A 82 3.44 -0.90 -0.96
N LEU A 83 2.65 -0.92 -2.04
CA LEU A 83 3.07 -0.37 -3.31
C LEU A 83 2.92 1.15 -3.25
N LEU A 84 4.04 1.85 -3.50
CA LEU A 84 4.03 3.29 -3.72
C LEU A 84 3.51 3.57 -5.15
N ASP A 85 4.00 4.61 -5.81
CA ASP A 85 3.54 4.98 -7.14
C ASP A 85 4.19 4.10 -8.22
N GLU A 86 3.44 3.82 -9.28
CA GLU A 86 3.97 3.15 -10.47
C GLU A 86 4.70 4.16 -11.35
N VAL A 87 6.01 3.96 -11.51
CA VAL A 87 6.90 4.86 -12.25
C VAL A 87 7.63 4.09 -13.34
N ARG A 88 8.10 4.82 -14.36
CA ARG A 88 8.89 4.23 -15.45
C ARG A 88 10.20 3.68 -14.88
N LEU A 89 10.57 2.46 -15.25
CA LEU A 89 11.76 1.77 -14.73
C LEU A 89 13.05 2.62 -14.80
N GLY A 90 13.29 3.31 -15.92
CA GLY A 90 14.45 4.17 -16.09
C GLY A 90 14.49 5.38 -15.14
N TYR A 91 13.31 5.96 -14.82
CA TYR A 91 13.22 7.05 -13.86
C TYR A 91 13.60 6.57 -12.45
N GLU A 92 13.09 5.41 -12.05
CA GLU A 92 13.36 4.84 -10.73
C GLU A 92 14.84 4.48 -10.54
N LEU A 93 15.48 3.92 -11.57
CA LEU A 93 16.93 3.67 -11.58
C LEU A 93 17.74 4.97 -11.45
N TRP A 94 17.41 6.00 -12.24
CA TRP A 94 18.07 7.30 -12.15
C TRP A 94 17.88 7.96 -10.77
N ARG A 95 16.66 7.92 -10.22
CA ARG A 95 16.32 8.47 -8.89
C ARG A 95 17.17 7.81 -7.79
N GLN A 96 17.27 6.48 -7.82
CA GLN A 96 18.05 5.71 -6.86
C GLN A 96 19.56 6.01 -6.96
N LEU A 97 20.11 6.10 -8.18
CA LEU A 97 21.53 6.42 -8.41
C LEU A 97 21.90 7.82 -7.88
N ASN A 98 20.98 8.78 -7.94
CA ASN A 98 21.19 10.14 -7.43
C ASN A 98 20.81 10.30 -5.95
N GLY A 99 20.36 9.24 -5.28
CA GLY A 99 19.98 9.28 -3.86
C GLY A 99 18.74 10.13 -3.55
N PHE A 100 17.90 10.43 -4.55
CA PHE A 100 16.67 11.17 -4.30
C PHE A 100 15.66 10.29 -3.55
N PRO A 101 14.89 10.85 -2.60
CA PRO A 101 13.89 10.09 -1.84
C PRO A 101 12.74 9.62 -2.74
N ALA A 102 11.97 8.63 -2.27
CA ALA A 102 10.72 8.26 -2.94
C ALA A 102 9.71 9.40 -2.81
N THR A 103 8.97 9.66 -3.88
CA THR A 103 7.89 10.65 -3.89
C THR A 103 6.57 9.93 -4.06
N VAL A 104 5.54 10.48 -3.43
CA VAL A 104 4.18 9.96 -3.53
C VAL A 104 3.27 11.07 -4.02
N THR A 105 2.55 10.78 -5.10
CA THR A 105 1.42 11.55 -5.54
C THR A 105 0.25 11.16 -4.66
N PRO A 106 -0.44 12.12 -4.01
CA PRO A 106 -1.68 11.81 -3.34
C PRO A 106 -2.64 11.15 -4.34
N PRO A 107 -3.27 10.01 -4.03
CA PRO A 107 -4.20 9.36 -4.95
C PRO A 107 -5.30 10.35 -5.36
N ASP A 108 -5.81 10.24 -6.60
CA ASP A 108 -6.71 11.20 -7.25
C ASP A 108 -8.02 11.53 -6.51
N GLY A 109 -8.31 10.85 -5.39
CA GLY A 109 -9.41 11.18 -4.47
C GLY A 109 -9.09 12.21 -3.38
N ALA A 110 -7.85 12.68 -3.25
CA ALA A 110 -7.43 13.64 -2.22
C ALA A 110 -7.49 15.12 -2.67
N LYS A 111 -8.18 15.44 -3.77
CA LYS A 111 -8.53 16.84 -4.12
C LYS A 111 -9.77 17.26 -3.32
N GLY A 112 -9.57 17.52 -2.02
CA GLY A 112 -10.53 18.23 -1.18
C GLY A 112 -10.74 19.65 -1.72
N GLY A 113 -11.98 19.97 -2.07
CA GLY A 113 -12.38 21.17 -2.80
C GLY A 113 -11.88 22.49 -2.23
N ALA A 114 -10.99 23.14 -2.97
CA ALA A 114 -10.89 24.60 -2.95
C ALA A 114 -12.12 25.15 -3.69
N LYS A 115 -13.23 25.36 -2.96
CA LYS A 115 -14.39 26.09 -3.48
C LYS A 115 -13.94 27.50 -3.88
N ASN A 116 -14.20 27.85 -5.14
CA ASN A 116 -14.09 29.19 -5.68
C ASN A 116 -14.77 30.21 -4.75
N GLY A 117 -13.98 31.11 -4.16
CA GLY A 117 -14.49 32.32 -3.54
C GLY A 117 -14.99 33.27 -4.63
N ALA A 118 -16.26 33.17 -4.98
CA ALA A 118 -16.97 34.24 -5.68
C ALA A 118 -16.90 35.51 -4.83
N LYS A 119 -16.05 36.48 -5.22
CA LYS A 119 -16.16 37.85 -4.72
C LYS A 119 -17.34 38.51 -5.42
N GLU A 120 -18.43 38.56 -4.66
CA GLU A 120 -19.63 39.36 -4.88
C GLU A 120 -19.23 40.83 -5.15
N LYS A 121 -19.72 41.36 -6.28
CA LYS A 121 -19.74 42.80 -6.54
C LYS A 121 -20.89 43.42 -5.74
N GLY A 122 -20.59 44.44 -4.94
CA GLY A 122 -21.62 45.35 -4.42
C GLY A 122 -21.16 46.16 -3.21
N LYS A 123 -20.72 47.41 -3.43
CA LYS A 123 -21.55 48.62 -3.30
C LYS A 123 -20.72 49.84 -3.70
#